data_AF-A0A353G593-F1
#
_entry.id   AF-A0A353G593-F1
#
_cell.length_a   1.000
_cell.length_b   1.000
_cell.length_c   1.000
_cell.angle_alpha   90.00
_cell.angle_beta   90.00
_cell.angle_gamma   90.00
#
_symmetry.space_group_name_H-M   'P 1'
#
loop_
_entity.id
_entity.type
_entity.pdbx_description
1 polymer ?
#
loop_
_entity_poly.entity_id
_entity_poly.type
_entity_poly.pdbx_seq_one_letter_code
_entity_poly.pdbx_strand_id
1 'polypeptide(L)'
;MGAQEWLLLVILSVLWGGSFLFISILVKVWPPLTIVTARVGLAAMALWIVVKVSGVAIPKSPKMWLAFLGMGLLNNVIPFCLIVWGQTRIPGGLAAIFNATTPLFGVIVAHFLTADEKLTANRLVGVLIGLAGVVVMIGTTVFNRLGGDVMGELAVMLAAVSYAFAGIFGRRFKAMGLPPLLPAAGQGAASTPVLLPRMLTPGQP
;
A
#
# COMPACT_ATOMS: atom_id res chain seq x y z
N MET A 1 19.50 13.64 6.61
CA MET A 1 19.19 12.82 5.41
C MET A 1 20.32 13.06 4.42
N GLY A 2 21.03 12.02 4.00
CA GLY A 2 22.09 12.11 3.01
C GLY A 2 21.56 12.02 1.57
N ALA A 3 22.48 12.09 0.60
CA ALA A 3 22.16 11.98 -0.83
C ALA A 3 21.59 10.60 -1.20
N GLN A 4 22.01 9.55 -0.50
CA GLN A 4 21.56 8.18 -0.72
C GLN A 4 20.06 8.02 -0.38
N GLU A 5 19.59 8.62 0.72
CA GLU A 5 18.17 8.58 1.08
C GLU A 5 17.32 9.35 0.08
N TRP A 6 17.80 10.50 -0.42
CA TRP A 6 17.10 11.23 -1.49
C TRP A 6 17.00 10.42 -2.78
N LEU A 7 18.09 9.75 -3.18
CA LEU A 7 18.07 8.87 -4.35
C LEU A 7 17.07 7.72 -4.18
N LEU A 8 17.04 7.09 -3.01
CA LEU A 8 16.08 6.03 -2.70
C LEU A 8 14.64 6.54 -2.76
N LEU A 9 14.36 7.75 -2.27
CA LEU A 9 13.04 8.37 -2.34
C LEU A 9 12.61 8.68 -3.78
N VAL A 10 13.53 9.15 -4.63
CA VAL A 10 13.25 9.38 -6.05
C VAL A 10 12.91 8.08 -6.75
N ILE A 11 13.73 7.04 -6.57
CA ILE A 11 13.49 5.70 -7.13
C ILE A 11 12.13 5.17 -6.65
N LEU A 12 11.86 5.25 -5.35
CA LEU A 12 10.60 4.81 -4.77
C LEU A 12 9.40 5.56 -5.36
N SER A 13 9.53 6.87 -5.54
CA SER A 13 8.48 7.73 -6.12
C SER A 13 8.18 7.36 -7.57
N VAL A 14 9.21 7.11 -8.38
CA VAL A 14 9.05 6.66 -9.77
C VAL A 14 8.39 5.28 -9.82
N LEU A 15 8.83 4.33 -8.99
CA LEU A 15 8.26 2.98 -8.94
C LEU A 15 6.79 2.99 -8.50
N TRP A 16 6.44 3.77 -7.47
CA TRP A 16 5.07 3.89 -7.00
C TRP A 16 4.16 4.65 -7.95
N GLY A 17 4.62 5.79 -8.48
CA GLY A 17 3.86 6.58 -9.45
C GLY A 17 3.59 5.81 -10.74
N GLY A 18 4.61 5.17 -11.29
CA GLY A 18 4.50 4.32 -12.49
C GLY A 18 3.56 3.13 -12.28
N SER A 19 3.49 2.57 -11.06
CA SER A 19 2.60 1.45 -10.76
C SER A 19 1.13 1.74 -11.07
N PHE A 20 0.62 2.94 -10.77
CA PHE A 20 -0.78 3.29 -11.07
C PHE A 20 -1.07 3.35 -12.56
N LEU A 21 -0.10 3.82 -13.36
CA LEU A 21 -0.19 3.83 -14.82
C LEU A 21 -0.25 2.39 -15.36
N PHE A 22 0.70 1.53 -14.96
CA PHE A 22 0.73 0.13 -15.42
C PHE A 22 -0.50 -0.66 -14.99
N ILE A 23 -1.00 -0.46 -13.77
CA ILE A 23 -2.23 -1.10 -13.31
C ILE A 23 -3.41 -0.66 -14.19
N SER A 24 -3.54 0.63 -14.50
CA SER A 24 -4.63 1.15 -15.36
C SER A 24 -4.61 0.56 -16.78
N ILE A 25 -3.45 0.08 -17.23
CA ILE A 25 -3.31 -0.63 -18.51
C ILE A 25 -3.68 -2.10 -18.32
N LEU A 26 -3.13 -2.77 -17.29
CA LEU A 26 -3.33 -4.20 -17.03
C LEU A 26 -4.78 -4.56 -16.73
N VAL A 27 -5.51 -3.72 -15.98
CA VAL A 27 -6.92 -3.98 -15.61
C VAL A 27 -7.86 -4.08 -16.82
N LYS A 28 -7.42 -3.63 -18.00
CA LYS A 28 -8.20 -3.77 -19.25
C LYS A 28 -8.11 -5.15 -19.87
N VAL A 29 -7.11 -5.95 -19.47
CA VAL A 29 -6.77 -7.23 -20.10
C VAL A 29 -6.79 -8.38 -19.09
N TRP A 30 -6.48 -8.10 -17.82
CA TRP A 30 -6.38 -9.09 -16.75
C TRP A 30 -7.35 -8.77 -15.61
N PRO A 31 -7.97 -9.78 -14.99
CA PRO A 31 -8.79 -9.58 -13.81
C PRO A 31 -7.99 -8.92 -12.67
N PRO A 32 -8.59 -8.00 -11.90
CA PRO A 32 -7.92 -7.27 -10.81
C PRO A 32 -7.14 -8.17 -9.86
N LEU A 33 -7.75 -9.28 -9.47
CA LEU A 33 -7.18 -10.19 -8.48
C LEU A 33 -5.97 -10.96 -9.02
N THR A 34 -5.94 -11.27 -10.31
CA THR A 34 -4.78 -11.91 -10.94
C THR A 34 -3.59 -10.96 -10.94
N ILE A 35 -3.81 -9.68 -11.23
CA ILE A 35 -2.77 -8.63 -11.18
C ILE A 35 -2.20 -8.53 -9.75
N VAL A 36 -3.07 -8.50 -8.73
CA VAL A 36 -2.64 -8.42 -7.33
C VAL A 36 -1.87 -9.67 -6.91
N THR A 37 -2.39 -10.86 -7.22
CA THR A 37 -1.75 -12.14 -6.87
C THR A 37 -0.38 -12.25 -7.51
N ALA A 38 -0.26 -11.94 -8.80
CA ALA A 38 1.02 -11.97 -9.51
C ALA A 38 2.01 -10.97 -8.91
N ARG A 39 1.59 -9.73 -8.65
CA ARG A 39 2.45 -8.68 -8.07
C ARG A 39 2.98 -9.08 -6.69
N VAL A 40 2.09 -9.52 -5.79
CA VAL A 40 2.45 -9.89 -4.42
C VAL A 40 3.26 -11.18 -4.41
N GLY A 41 2.92 -12.16 -5.24
CA GLY A 41 3.64 -13.42 -5.36
C GLY A 41 5.07 -13.24 -5.90
N LEU A 42 5.24 -12.47 -6.97
CA LEU A 42 6.57 -12.15 -7.52
C LEU A 42 7.44 -11.39 -6.52
N ALA A 43 6.86 -10.38 -5.84
CA ALA A 43 7.56 -9.64 -4.80
C ALA A 43 7.95 -10.53 -3.62
N ALA A 44 7.05 -11.42 -3.17
CA ALA A 44 7.33 -12.36 -2.11
C ALA A 44 8.47 -13.32 -2.50
N MET A 45 8.45 -13.90 -3.70
CA MET A 45 9.52 -14.78 -4.17
C MET A 45 10.88 -14.06 -4.19
N ALA A 46 10.93 -12.85 -4.77
CA ALA A 46 12.16 -12.07 -4.83
C ALA A 46 12.70 -11.75 -3.43
N LEU A 47 11.84 -11.27 -2.51
CA LEU A 47 12.25 -10.95 -1.15
C LEU A 47 12.70 -12.18 -0.36
N TRP A 48 12.08 -13.35 -0.58
CA TRP A 48 12.50 -14.59 0.09
C TRP A 48 13.83 -15.13 -0.43
N ILE A 49 14.16 -14.92 -1.72
CA ILE A 49 15.50 -15.19 -2.25
C ILE A 49 16.52 -14.31 -1.49
N VAL A 50 16.23 -13.02 -1.33
CA VAL A 50 17.11 -12.10 -0.58
C VAL A 50 17.25 -12.55 0.88
N VAL A 51 16.16 -12.89 1.58
CA VAL A 51 16.21 -13.39 2.97
C VAL A 51 17.11 -14.61 3.10
N LYS A 52 17.00 -15.57 2.17
CA LYS A 52 17.84 -16.78 2.18
C LYS A 52 19.31 -16.46 1.94
N VAL A 53 19.62 -15.58 0.99
CA VAL A 53 21.00 -15.19 0.65
C VAL A 53 21.62 -14.33 1.76
N SER A 54 20.83 -13.47 2.41
CA SER A 54 21.30 -12.62 3.52
C SER A 54 21.51 -13.38 4.83
N GLY A 55 21.14 -14.66 4.92
CA GLY A 55 21.35 -15.48 6.12
C GLY A 55 20.57 -15.01 7.36
N VAL A 56 19.54 -14.18 7.18
CA VAL A 56 18.78 -13.62 8.30
C VAL A 56 17.95 -14.73 8.96
N ALA A 57 18.02 -14.81 10.30
CA ALA A 57 17.29 -15.81 11.06
C ALA A 57 15.77 -15.68 10.85
N ILE A 58 15.15 -16.73 10.31
CA ILE A 58 13.72 -16.75 10.04
C ILE A 58 12.97 -17.05 11.34
N PRO A 59 12.03 -16.18 11.77
CA PRO A 59 11.24 -16.44 12.96
C PRO A 59 10.32 -17.63 12.75
N LYS A 60 10.40 -18.61 13.67
CA LYS A 60 9.57 -19.84 13.65
C LYS A 60 8.28 -19.72 14.47
N SER A 61 8.10 -18.62 15.20
CA SER A 61 6.96 -18.42 16.10
C SER A 61 5.65 -18.23 15.33
N PRO A 62 4.60 -19.03 15.58
CA PRO A 62 3.28 -18.84 14.96
C PRO A 62 2.69 -17.45 15.21
N LYS A 63 2.96 -16.86 16.39
CA LYS A 63 2.53 -15.49 16.72
C LYS A 63 3.15 -14.45 15.78
N MET A 64 4.39 -14.67 15.35
CA MET A 64 5.08 -13.78 14.40
C MET A 64 4.48 -13.88 13.01
N TRP A 65 4.18 -15.10 12.56
CA TRP A 65 3.52 -15.32 11.27
C TRP A 65 2.09 -14.77 11.25
N LEU A 66 1.38 -14.83 12.37
CA LEU A 66 0.08 -14.16 12.51
C LEU A 66 0.21 -12.64 12.42
N ALA A 67 1.28 -12.06 13.01
CA ALA A 67 1.56 -10.63 12.86
C ALA A 67 1.90 -10.28 11.41
N PHE A 68 2.70 -11.08 10.71
CA PHE A 68 2.99 -10.91 9.29
C PHE A 68 1.73 -11.02 8.42
N LEU A 69 0.81 -11.93 8.75
CA LEU A 69 -0.48 -12.04 8.09
C LEU A 69 -1.32 -10.78 8.32
N GLY A 70 -1.43 -10.29 9.56
CA GLY A 70 -2.12 -9.04 9.86
C GLY A 70 -1.55 -7.85 9.08
N MET A 71 -0.23 -7.74 9.00
CA MET A 71 0.44 -6.74 8.18
C MET A 71 0.17 -6.93 6.69
N GLY A 72 0.23 -8.16 6.20
CA GLY A 72 -0.05 -8.49 4.80
C GLY A 72 -1.47 -8.16 4.39
N LEU A 73 -2.45 -8.39 5.28
CA LEU A 73 -3.83 -8.00 5.05
C LEU A 73 -3.99 -6.49 4.92
N LEU A 74 -3.44 -5.73 5.86
CA LEU A 74 -3.56 -4.27 5.91
C LEU A 74 -2.70 -3.54 4.86
N ASN A 75 -1.59 -4.13 4.43
CA ASN A 75 -0.61 -3.47 3.56
C ASN A 75 -0.62 -3.99 2.12
N ASN A 76 -1.02 -5.24 1.89
CA ASN A 76 -1.06 -5.82 0.55
C ASN A 76 -2.49 -6.16 0.13
N VAL A 77 -3.13 -7.12 0.81
CA VAL A 77 -4.36 -7.77 0.32
C VAL A 77 -5.50 -6.76 0.19
N ILE A 78 -5.89 -6.12 1.30
CA ILE A 78 -7.00 -5.15 1.30
C ILE A 78 -6.71 -3.98 0.37
N PRO A 79 -5.59 -3.22 0.55
CA PRO A 79 -5.40 -2.02 -0.25
C PRO A 79 -5.16 -2.32 -1.73
N PHE A 80 -4.41 -3.36 -2.10
CA PHE A 80 -4.20 -3.67 -3.51
C PHE A 80 -5.45 -4.18 -4.20
N CYS A 81 -6.26 -5.03 -3.55
CA CYS A 81 -7.54 -5.44 -4.13
C CYS A 81 -8.46 -4.23 -4.35
N LEU A 82 -8.58 -3.35 -3.36
CA LEU A 82 -9.41 -2.15 -3.46
C LEU A 82 -8.89 -1.15 -4.50
N ILE A 83 -7.58 -0.94 -4.59
CA ILE A 83 -6.97 -0.03 -5.57
C ILE A 83 -7.15 -0.56 -6.98
N VAL A 84 -6.76 -1.82 -7.24
CA VAL A 84 -6.84 -2.38 -8.58
C VAL A 84 -8.29 -2.48 -9.04
N TRP A 85 -9.21 -2.86 -8.15
CA TRP A 85 -10.65 -2.82 -8.45
C TRP A 85 -11.16 -1.39 -8.66
N GLY A 86 -10.78 -0.42 -7.82
CA GLY A 86 -11.15 0.97 -8.01
C GLY A 86 -10.67 1.52 -9.35
N GLN A 87 -9.46 1.13 -9.78
CA GLN A 87 -8.88 1.52 -11.07
C GLN A 87 -9.58 0.90 -12.30
N THR A 88 -10.48 -0.08 -12.14
CA THR A 88 -11.37 -0.49 -13.26
C THR A 88 -12.46 0.57 -13.53
N ARG A 89 -12.74 1.42 -12.54
CA ARG A 89 -13.82 2.42 -12.54
C ARG A 89 -13.32 3.85 -12.68
N ILE A 90 -12.20 4.16 -12.03
CA ILE A 90 -11.62 5.52 -12.01
C ILE A 90 -10.27 5.57 -12.71
N PRO A 91 -9.87 6.74 -13.27
CA PRO A 91 -8.54 6.91 -13.84
C PRO A 91 -7.43 6.70 -12.79
N GLY A 92 -6.30 6.12 -13.19
CA GLY A 92 -5.15 5.93 -12.31
C GLY A 92 -4.60 7.21 -11.68
N GLY A 93 -4.71 8.36 -12.37
CA GLY A 93 -4.37 9.65 -11.79
C GLY A 93 -5.25 10.03 -10.60
N LEU A 94 -6.57 9.77 -10.69
CA LEU A 94 -7.48 10.02 -9.58
C LEU A 94 -7.22 9.04 -8.42
N ALA A 95 -6.95 7.77 -8.73
CA ALA A 95 -6.55 6.79 -7.73
C ALA A 95 -5.26 7.18 -7.00
N ALA A 96 -4.27 7.74 -7.71
CA ALA A 96 -3.03 8.23 -7.11
C ALA A 96 -3.26 9.41 -6.15
N ILE A 97 -4.17 10.34 -6.48
CA ILE A 97 -4.56 11.45 -5.57
C ILE A 97 -5.19 10.89 -4.30
N PHE A 98 -6.17 10.00 -4.43
CA PHE A 98 -6.82 9.40 -3.27
C PHE A 98 -5.82 8.62 -2.42
N ASN A 99 -4.91 7.87 -3.02
CA ASN A 99 -3.87 7.17 -2.27
C ASN A 99 -2.89 8.13 -1.56
N ALA A 100 -2.62 9.31 -2.13
CA ALA A 100 -1.79 10.34 -1.50
C ALA A 100 -2.42 10.95 -0.22
N THR A 101 -3.70 10.67 0.05
CA THR A 101 -4.34 11.02 1.33
C THR A 101 -3.99 10.06 2.48
N THR A 102 -3.24 8.98 2.22
CA THR A 102 -2.80 8.02 3.25
C THR A 102 -2.16 8.69 4.48
N PRO A 103 -1.28 9.70 4.37
CA PRO A 103 -0.71 10.39 5.53
C PRO A 103 -1.76 11.10 6.37
N LEU A 104 -2.83 11.63 5.78
CA LEU A 104 -3.94 12.26 6.50
C LEU A 104 -4.62 11.26 7.43
N PHE A 105 -5.00 10.10 6.88
CA PHE A 105 -5.54 9.02 7.67
C PHE A 105 -4.53 8.49 8.68
N GLY A 106 -3.24 8.46 8.33
CA GLY A 106 -2.16 8.09 9.24
C GLY A 106 -2.14 8.95 10.51
N VAL A 107 -2.20 10.28 10.37
CA VAL A 107 -2.22 11.19 11.52
C VAL A 107 -3.51 11.03 12.33
N ILE A 108 -4.66 10.86 11.68
CA ILE A 108 -5.95 10.64 12.37
C ILE A 108 -5.91 9.34 13.18
N VAL A 109 -5.54 8.22 12.56
CA VAL A 109 -5.49 6.93 13.24
C VAL A 109 -4.41 6.94 14.33
N ALA A 110 -3.27 7.61 14.11
CA ALA A 110 -2.24 7.76 15.14
C ALA A 110 -2.76 8.55 16.35
N HIS A 111 -3.53 9.61 16.13
CA HIS A 111 -4.11 10.39 17.22
C HIS A 111 -5.00 9.56 18.15
N PHE A 112 -5.77 8.61 17.60
CA PHE A 112 -6.66 7.75 18.38
C PHE A 112 -5.97 6.49 18.94
N LEU A 113 -5.00 5.92 18.23
CA LEU A 113 -4.39 4.63 18.59
C LEU A 113 -3.01 4.74 19.25
N THR A 114 -2.43 5.94 19.34
CA THR A 114 -1.13 6.14 19.98
C THR A 114 -1.11 7.31 20.95
N ALA A 115 -0.45 7.10 22.09
CA ALA A 115 -0.29 8.11 23.12
C ALA A 115 0.74 9.18 22.72
N ASP A 116 1.78 8.79 21.96
CA ASP A 116 2.96 9.61 21.68
C ASP A 116 2.79 10.52 20.45
N GLU A 117 1.82 10.26 19.58
CA GLU A 117 1.64 10.95 18.31
C GLU A 117 0.25 11.58 18.17
N LYS A 118 -0.01 12.62 18.96
CA LYS A 118 -1.24 13.41 18.84
C LYS A 118 -1.27 14.24 17.56
N LEU A 119 -2.49 14.54 17.09
CA LEU A 119 -2.73 15.46 15.99
C LEU A 119 -2.26 16.86 16.39
N THR A 120 -1.25 17.38 15.69
CA THR A 120 -0.77 18.75 15.88
C THR A 120 -1.06 19.57 14.63
N ALA A 121 -1.27 20.88 14.80
CA ALA A 121 -1.53 21.79 13.69
C ALA A 121 -0.42 21.72 12.62
N ASN A 122 0.85 21.63 13.03
CA ASN A 122 1.99 21.53 12.13
C ASN A 122 1.95 20.27 11.27
N ARG A 123 1.54 19.12 11.82
CA ARG A 123 1.40 17.87 11.06
C ARG A 123 0.27 17.97 10.05
N LEU A 124 -0.86 18.56 10.45
CA LEU A 124 -2.00 18.75 9.56
C LEU A 124 -1.63 19.68 8.38
N VAL A 125 -0.96 20.80 8.67
CA VAL A 125 -0.49 21.74 7.63
C VAL A 125 0.48 21.03 6.66
N GLY A 126 1.44 20.26 7.16
CA GLY A 126 2.36 19.50 6.31
C GLY A 126 1.65 18.50 5.38
N VAL A 127 0.65 17.78 5.91
CA VAL A 127 -0.18 16.86 5.10
C VAL A 127 -0.97 17.62 4.03
N LEU A 128 -1.59 18.75 4.38
CA LEU A 128 -2.35 19.57 3.44
C LEU A 128 -1.46 20.15 2.33
N ILE A 129 -0.24 20.60 2.67
CA ILE A 129 0.75 21.07 1.68
C ILE A 129 1.16 19.91 0.75
N GLY A 130 1.44 18.72 1.30
CA GLY A 130 1.79 17.55 0.51
C GLY A 130 0.67 17.14 -0.45
N LEU A 131 -0.58 17.15 0.03
CA LEU A 131 -1.76 16.87 -0.79
C LEU A 131 -1.94 17.91 -1.89
N ALA A 132 -1.80 19.20 -1.58
CA ALA A 132 -1.85 20.27 -2.57
C ALA A 132 -0.78 20.10 -3.65
N GLY A 133 0.43 19.69 -3.29
CA GLY A 133 1.50 19.38 -4.24
C GLY A 133 1.12 18.27 -5.22
N VAL A 134 0.49 17.19 -4.72
CA VAL A 134 0.00 16.09 -5.58
C VAL A 134 -1.10 16.56 -6.53
N VAL A 135 -2.01 17.40 -6.04
CA VAL A 135 -3.08 17.99 -6.85
C VAL A 135 -2.51 18.86 -7.98
N VAL A 136 -1.53 19.71 -7.69
CA VAL A 136 -0.87 20.56 -8.69
C VAL A 136 -0.12 19.71 -9.72
N MET A 137 0.57 18.66 -9.28
CA MET A 137 1.36 17.77 -10.15
C MET A 137 0.48 17.00 -11.14
N ILE A 138 -0.69 16.52 -10.71
CA ILE A 138 -1.60 15.72 -11.56
C ILE A 138 -2.46 16.64 -12.44
N GLY A 139 -2.69 17.88 -12.01
CA GLY A 139 -3.50 18.87 -12.72
C GLY A 139 -4.98 18.76 -12.38
N THR A 140 -5.73 19.83 -12.63
CA THR A 140 -7.14 19.93 -12.23
C THR A 140 -8.10 19.19 -13.15
N THR A 141 -7.66 18.79 -14.34
CA THR A 141 -8.51 18.11 -15.34
C THR A 141 -9.01 16.75 -14.86
N VAL A 142 -8.31 16.10 -13.92
CA VAL A 142 -8.73 14.84 -13.32
C VAL A 142 -9.98 14.99 -12.45
N PHE A 143 -10.21 16.19 -11.88
CA PHE A 143 -11.40 16.47 -11.06
C PHE A 143 -12.69 16.56 -11.87
N ASN A 144 -12.60 16.72 -13.19
CA ASN A 144 -13.80 16.66 -14.05
C ASN A 144 -14.48 15.29 -14.02
N ARG A 145 -13.77 14.24 -13.54
CA ARG A 145 -14.32 12.89 -13.33
C ARG A 145 -14.65 12.60 -11.86
N LEU A 146 -14.42 13.54 -10.95
CA LEU A 146 -14.73 13.39 -9.54
C LEU A 146 -16.25 13.24 -9.35
N GLY A 147 -16.66 12.28 -8.54
CA GLY A 147 -18.07 11.92 -8.35
C GLY A 147 -18.67 11.08 -9.48
N GLY A 148 -17.89 10.76 -10.52
CA GLY A 148 -18.35 9.97 -11.68
C GLY A 148 -18.54 8.48 -11.36
N ASP A 149 -17.69 7.91 -10.52
CA ASP A 149 -17.89 6.56 -9.95
C ASP A 149 -17.48 6.57 -8.48
N VAL A 150 -18.44 6.92 -7.63
CA VAL A 150 -18.28 7.02 -6.17
C VAL A 150 -17.79 5.70 -5.56
N MET A 151 -18.16 4.55 -6.14
CA MET A 151 -17.74 3.25 -5.61
C MET A 151 -16.25 3.02 -5.81
N GLY A 152 -15.72 3.37 -7.00
CA GLY A 152 -14.28 3.31 -7.27
C GLY A 152 -13.49 4.28 -6.38
N GLU A 153 -13.99 5.51 -6.19
CA GLU A 153 -13.37 6.51 -5.31
C GLU A 153 -13.33 6.05 -3.85
N LEU A 154 -14.45 5.55 -3.32
CA LEU A 154 -14.55 5.04 -1.96
C LEU A 154 -13.64 3.82 -1.76
N ALA A 155 -13.52 2.93 -2.73
CA ALA A 155 -12.61 1.79 -2.64
C ALA A 155 -11.15 2.24 -2.47
N VAL A 156 -10.69 3.20 -3.28
CA VAL A 156 -9.31 3.72 -3.14
C VAL A 156 -9.12 4.51 -1.85
N MET A 157 -10.13 5.25 -1.39
CA MET A 157 -10.07 5.89 -0.07
C MET A 157 -9.95 4.87 1.06
N LEU A 158 -10.74 3.79 1.03
CA LEU A 158 -10.66 2.71 2.02
C LEU A 158 -9.29 2.01 1.99
N ALA A 159 -8.65 1.91 0.81
CA ALA A 159 -7.28 1.43 0.71
C ALA A 159 -6.28 2.36 1.44
N ALA A 160 -6.41 3.67 1.29
CA ALA A 160 -5.59 4.65 2.00
C ALA A 160 -5.78 4.57 3.52
N VAL A 161 -7.02 4.33 3.99
CA VAL A 161 -7.30 4.06 5.41
C VAL A 161 -6.60 2.77 5.86
N SER A 162 -6.68 1.69 5.07
CA SER A 162 -5.99 0.43 5.38
C SER A 162 -4.48 0.61 5.53
N TYR A 163 -3.86 1.42 4.65
CA TYR A 163 -2.45 1.77 4.77
C TYR A 163 -2.12 2.56 6.04
N ALA A 164 -2.99 3.45 6.49
CA ALA A 164 -2.80 4.16 7.75
C ALA A 164 -2.72 3.19 8.94
N PHE A 165 -3.63 2.21 9.01
CA PHE A 165 -3.57 1.14 10.02
C PHE A 165 -2.31 0.29 9.87
N ALA A 166 -1.90 -0.04 8.64
CA ALA A 166 -0.67 -0.79 8.37
C ALA A 166 0.58 -0.07 8.89
N GLY A 167 0.67 1.25 8.71
CA GLY A 167 1.79 2.06 9.20
C GLY A 167 1.92 1.99 10.73
N ILE A 168 0.80 2.06 11.45
CA ILE A 168 0.77 1.97 12.91
C ILE A 168 1.10 0.55 13.37
N PHE A 169 0.50 -0.46 12.74
CA PHE A 169 0.77 -1.86 13.05
C PHE A 169 2.24 -2.21 12.83
N GLY A 170 2.84 -1.69 11.75
CA GLY A 170 4.24 -1.89 11.39
C GLY A 170 5.24 -1.42 12.45
N ARG A 171 4.88 -0.41 13.26
CA ARG A 171 5.74 0.07 14.36
C ARG A 171 6.07 -1.03 15.37
N ARG A 172 5.18 -2.01 15.55
CA ARG A 172 5.39 -3.16 16.44
C ARG A 172 6.61 -3.98 16.01
N PHE A 173 6.86 -4.15 14.71
CA PHE A 173 8.03 -4.90 14.23
C PHE A 173 9.34 -4.20 14.52
N LYS A 174 9.36 -2.86 14.43
CA LYS A 174 10.52 -2.07 14.84
C LYS A 174 10.76 -2.19 16.35
N ALA A 175 9.71 -2.13 17.17
CA ALA A 175 9.81 -2.33 18.61
C ALA A 175 10.27 -3.75 19.00
N MET A 176 9.98 -4.75 18.17
CA MET A 176 10.48 -6.13 18.32
C MET A 176 11.92 -6.32 17.84
N GLY A 177 12.60 -5.28 17.36
CA GLY A 177 13.99 -5.34 16.89
C GLY A 177 14.19 -6.12 15.59
N LEU A 178 13.14 -6.30 14.78
CA LEU A 178 13.24 -7.05 13.53
C LEU A 178 13.87 -6.21 12.41
N PRO A 179 14.78 -6.77 11.60
CA PRO A 179 15.26 -6.12 10.39
C PRO A 179 14.09 -5.91 9.42
N PRO A 180 13.98 -4.77 8.72
CA PRO A 180 12.85 -4.45 7.83
C PRO A 180 12.59 -5.48 6.73
N LEU A 181 13.63 -6.21 6.33
CA LEU A 181 13.54 -7.29 5.33
C LEU A 181 12.58 -8.41 5.77
N LEU A 182 12.57 -8.78 7.06
CA LEU A 182 11.76 -9.88 7.56
C LEU A 182 10.25 -9.58 7.53
N PRO A 183 9.76 -8.45 8.08
CA PRO A 183 8.35 -8.08 7.92
C PRO A 183 7.93 -7.95 6.45
N ALA A 184 8.79 -7.39 5.58
CA ALA A 184 8.50 -7.23 4.15
C ALA A 184 8.35 -8.59 3.42
N ALA A 185 9.26 -9.53 3.66
CA ALA A 185 9.17 -10.88 3.08
C ALA A 185 8.04 -11.70 3.71
N GLY A 186 7.88 -11.60 5.04
CA GLY A 186 6.86 -12.31 5.80
C GLY A 186 5.44 -11.90 5.39
N GLN A 187 5.17 -10.60 5.26
CA GLN A 187 3.86 -10.12 4.83
C GLN A 187 3.53 -10.58 3.41
N GLY A 188 4.51 -10.61 2.50
CA GLY A 188 4.32 -11.09 1.12
C GLY A 188 3.99 -12.58 1.07
N ALA A 189 4.74 -13.40 1.81
CA ALA A 189 4.46 -14.84 1.90
C ALA A 189 3.14 -15.15 2.59
N ALA A 190 2.73 -14.38 3.60
CA ALA A 190 1.44 -14.57 4.24
C ALA A 190 0.25 -14.11 3.37
N SER A 191 0.46 -13.08 2.54
CA SER A 191 -0.58 -12.52 1.65
C SER A 191 -0.86 -13.39 0.42
N THR A 192 0.18 -14.00 -0.16
CA THR A 192 0.06 -14.73 -1.43
C THR A 192 -0.93 -15.92 -1.36
N PRO A 193 -0.91 -16.79 -0.33
CA PRO A 193 -1.88 -17.87 -0.16
C PRO A 193 -3.31 -17.39 0.11
N VAL A 194 -3.50 -16.19 0.64
CA VAL A 194 -4.85 -15.61 0.85
C VAL A 194 -5.45 -15.17 -0.49
N LEU A 195 -4.61 -14.73 -1.42
CA LEU A 195 -5.01 -14.25 -2.75
C LEU A 195 -5.20 -15.39 -3.76
N LEU A 196 -4.39 -16.46 -3.67
CA LEU A 196 -4.37 -17.61 -4.58
C LEU A 196 -5.74 -18.30 -4.78
N PRO A 197 -6.47 -18.70 -3.73
CA PRO A 197 -7.76 -19.38 -3.89
C PRO A 197 -8.81 -18.52 -4.56
N ARG A 198 -8.76 -17.21 -4.29
CA ARG A 198 -9.71 -16.24 -4.85
C ARG A 198 -9.46 -15.99 -6.34
N MET A 199 -8.22 -16.17 -6.81
CA MET A 199 -7.89 -16.09 -8.24
C MET A 199 -8.51 -17.23 -9.05
N LEU A 200 -8.72 -18.39 -8.42
CA LEU A 200 -9.22 -19.61 -9.09
C LEU A 200 -10.74 -19.70 -9.12
N THR A 201 -11.49 -18.83 -8.44
CA THR A 201 -12.95 -18.78 -8.56
C THR A 201 -13.34 -18.07 -9.86
N PRO A 202 -13.90 -18.78 -10.86
CA PRO A 202 -14.31 -18.17 -12.13
C PRO A 202 -15.51 -17.26 -11.89
N GLY A 203 -15.46 -16.01 -12.36
CA GLY A 203 -16.64 -15.14 -12.43
C GLY A 203 -16.59 -13.80 -11.68
N GLN A 204 -15.43 -13.30 -11.26
CA GLN A 204 -15.35 -11.90 -10.83
C GLN A 204 -15.02 -10.98 -12.03
N PRO A 205 -15.82 -9.92 -12.26
CA PRO A 205 -15.55 -8.92 -13.29
C PRO A 205 -14.25 -8.15 -13.02
#